data_AF-A0A3A0W0A2-F1
#
_entry.id   AF-A0A3A0W0A2-F1
#
_cell.length_a   1.000
_cell.length_b   1.000
_cell.length_c   1.000
_cell.angle_alpha   90.00
_cell.angle_beta   90.00
_cell.angle_gamma   90.00
#
_symmetry.space_group_name_H-M   'P 1'
#
loop_
_entity.id
_entity.type
_entity.pdbx_description
1 polymer ?
#
loop_
_entity_poly.entity_id
_entity_poly.type
_entity_poly.pdbx_seq_one_letter_code
_entity_poly.pdbx_strand_id
1 'polypeptide(L)'
;MNKIIYSLIFIVMMVAMAGCQEQQGSAKTESKDKISQSKKLTQADKDELKNTITKKVSEYAKEQGLAVTNRYVSNGSYSESDFYATTTDGEIQVIDNEKPGSKYFKLHNVTGLTVYTSKEDNIGLDDSAKQLSNIEGYKSVANMERPIKKYLFADNGKVYEYTFKDNSDTTLSSGFAYKDSNDKDPNLKPNVIFKETENDTIRQKWSDVLSKYD
;
A
#
# COMPACT_ATOMS: atom_id res chain seq x y z
N MET A 1 -20.08 27.79 -48.88
CA MET A 1 -20.87 27.04 -49.88
C MET A 1 -19.94 26.07 -50.58
N ASN A 2 -20.34 24.81 -50.72
CA ASN A 2 -20.11 23.87 -51.84
C ASN A 2 -18.79 24.01 -52.67
N LYS A 3 -18.01 22.94 -52.96
CA LYS A 3 -18.38 21.50 -53.09
C LYS A 3 -17.13 20.63 -53.40
N ILE A 4 -17.22 19.29 -53.20
CA ILE A 4 -16.58 18.21 -53.99
C ILE A 4 -15.03 18.16 -53.94
N ILE A 5 -14.33 17.18 -53.32
CA ILE A 5 -14.39 15.70 -53.36
C ILE A 5 -14.22 15.10 -54.77
N TYR A 6 -12.99 14.75 -55.13
CA TYR A 6 -12.74 13.67 -56.09
C TYR A 6 -11.80 12.63 -55.49
N SER A 7 -12.06 11.38 -55.85
CA SER A 7 -11.49 10.18 -55.22
C SER A 7 -11.27 9.10 -56.28
N LEU A 8 -10.30 8.24 -56.01
CA LEU A 8 -10.12 6.87 -56.51
C LEU A 8 -9.51 6.58 -57.91
N ILE A 9 -8.50 5.70 -57.83
CA ILE A 9 -8.06 4.63 -58.75
C ILE A 9 -7.13 5.04 -59.92
N PHE A 10 -5.81 4.78 -59.85
CA PHE A 10 -5.02 3.52 -59.87
C PHE A 10 -4.77 2.92 -61.27
N ILE A 11 -3.51 2.97 -61.70
CA ILE A 11 -2.88 2.05 -62.68
C ILE A 11 -1.52 1.63 -62.08
N VAL A 12 -1.17 0.35 -62.25
CA VAL A 12 -0.03 -0.37 -61.63
C VAL A 12 0.80 -1.09 -62.70
N MET A 13 2.00 -1.57 -62.33
CA MET A 13 3.04 -2.30 -63.11
C MET A 13 4.07 -1.40 -63.82
N MET A 14 5.39 -1.66 -63.78
CA MET A 14 6.20 -2.82 -63.31
C MET A 14 7.50 -2.30 -62.59
N VAL A 15 7.95 -2.87 -61.46
CA VAL A 15 9.02 -3.91 -61.34
C VAL A 15 10.37 -3.44 -61.94
N ALA A 16 11.54 -3.36 -61.26
CA ALA A 16 12.04 -3.85 -59.95
C ALA A 16 13.06 -2.82 -59.35
N MET A 17 13.94 -3.05 -58.34
CA MET A 17 14.33 -4.21 -57.50
C MET A 17 15.08 -3.74 -56.21
N ALA A 18 15.36 -4.68 -55.29
CA ALA A 18 16.44 -4.70 -54.28
C ALA A 18 16.58 -3.56 -53.24
N GLY A 19 16.34 -3.89 -51.95
CA GLY A 19 16.73 -3.08 -50.79
C GLY A 19 15.85 -3.33 -49.56
N CYS A 20 16.37 -4.00 -48.53
CA CYS A 20 15.59 -4.47 -47.38
C CYS A 20 15.14 -3.37 -46.39
N GLN A 21 13.84 -3.38 -46.09
CA GLN A 21 13.25 -3.36 -44.74
C GLN A 21 13.46 -2.14 -43.80
N GLU A 22 12.45 -1.25 -43.85
CA GLU A 22 11.75 -0.57 -42.74
C GLU A 22 11.92 -1.24 -41.34
N GLN A 23 12.08 -0.55 -40.20
CA GLN A 23 11.06 0.29 -39.54
C GLN A 23 11.63 1.19 -38.42
N GLN A 24 10.88 2.26 -38.09
CA GLN A 24 11.08 3.12 -36.92
C GLN A 24 10.84 2.39 -35.59
N GLY A 25 11.54 2.78 -34.53
CA GLY A 25 11.34 2.22 -33.18
C GLY A 25 11.91 3.08 -32.04
N SER A 26 11.06 3.96 -31.50
CA SER A 26 11.12 4.69 -30.21
C SER A 26 12.40 4.64 -29.35
N ALA A 27 12.86 5.82 -28.92
CA ALA A 27 13.89 5.97 -27.89
C ALA A 27 13.40 5.41 -26.54
N LYS A 28 13.98 4.29 -26.08
CA LYS A 28 13.84 3.82 -24.70
C LYS A 28 14.71 4.67 -23.77
N THR A 29 14.07 5.55 -23.00
CA THR A 29 14.64 6.02 -21.74
C THR A 29 14.59 4.86 -20.74
N GLU A 30 15.70 4.15 -20.57
CA GLU A 30 15.85 3.19 -19.47
C GLU A 30 16.04 3.95 -18.15
N SER A 31 14.94 4.29 -17.48
CA SER A 31 14.99 4.51 -16.03
C SER A 31 15.30 3.16 -15.38
N LYS A 32 16.58 2.94 -15.03
CA LYS A 32 16.96 1.82 -14.19
C LYS A 32 16.34 2.01 -12.81
N ASP A 33 15.22 1.35 -12.57
CA ASP A 33 14.77 1.03 -11.23
C ASP A 33 15.91 0.25 -10.54
N LYS A 34 16.68 0.96 -9.72
CA LYS A 34 17.40 0.33 -8.62
C LYS A 34 16.33 -0.16 -7.65
N ILE A 35 15.83 -1.36 -7.90
CA ILE A 35 15.27 -2.20 -6.84
C ILE A 35 16.41 -2.36 -5.83
N SER A 36 16.39 -1.58 -4.75
CA SER A 36 17.35 -1.77 -3.67
C SER A 36 17.17 -3.19 -3.16
N GLN A 37 18.25 -3.95 -3.20
CA GLN A 37 18.22 -5.37 -2.91
C GLN A 37 18.14 -5.51 -1.38
N SER A 38 16.90 -5.49 -0.87
CA SER A 38 16.53 -5.47 0.56
C SER A 38 17.54 -6.23 1.42
N LYS A 39 18.41 -5.47 2.09
CA LYS A 39 19.28 -5.98 3.14
C LYS A 39 18.37 -6.58 4.21
N LYS A 40 18.57 -7.85 4.54
CA LYS A 40 17.68 -8.59 5.45
C LYS A 40 17.62 -7.91 6.82
N LEU A 41 16.57 -7.09 7.00
CA LEU A 41 16.35 -6.29 8.20
C LEU A 41 16.26 -7.18 9.43
N THR A 42 17.08 -6.88 10.44
CA THR A 42 16.98 -7.48 11.78
C THR A 42 15.73 -6.96 12.49
N GLN A 43 15.35 -7.61 13.61
CA GLN A 43 14.22 -7.11 14.40
C GLN A 43 14.50 -5.71 14.98
N ALA A 44 15.73 -5.43 15.38
CA ALA A 44 16.14 -4.11 15.86
C ALA A 44 16.00 -3.04 14.77
N ASP A 45 16.39 -3.35 13.53
CA ASP A 45 16.19 -2.45 12.39
C ASP A 45 14.69 -2.16 12.17
N LYS A 46 13.84 -3.21 12.19
CA LYS A 46 12.37 -3.05 12.05
C LYS A 46 11.77 -2.18 13.16
N ASP A 47 12.26 -2.30 14.39
CA ASP A 47 11.79 -1.50 15.53
C ASP A 47 12.26 -0.03 15.43
N GLU A 48 13.49 0.25 14.99
CA GLU A 48 13.96 1.61 14.70
C GLU A 48 13.17 2.24 13.54
N LEU A 49 13.01 1.50 12.43
CA LEU A 49 12.24 1.91 11.26
C LEU A 49 10.81 2.28 11.67
N LYS A 50 10.13 1.41 12.42
CA LYS A 50 8.78 1.62 12.97
C LYS A 50 8.69 2.89 13.81
N ASN A 51 9.60 3.07 14.77
CA ASN A 51 9.58 4.24 15.65
C ASN A 51 9.85 5.54 14.87
N THR A 52 10.80 5.50 13.94
CA THR A 52 11.17 6.67 13.13
C THR A 52 10.05 7.09 12.17
N ILE A 53 9.42 6.14 11.47
CA ILE A 53 8.33 6.46 10.54
C ILE A 53 7.07 6.88 11.30
N THR A 54 6.76 6.25 12.44
CA THR A 54 5.65 6.67 13.33
C THR A 54 5.82 8.14 13.73
N LYS A 55 7.02 8.55 14.15
CA LYS A 55 7.32 9.95 14.49
C LYS A 55 7.16 10.88 13.28
N LYS A 56 7.85 10.60 12.17
CA LYS A 56 7.81 11.43 10.94
C LYS A 56 6.40 11.62 10.39
N VAL A 57 5.53 10.60 10.46
CA VAL A 57 4.14 10.67 10.01
C VAL A 57 3.25 11.36 11.04
N SER A 58 3.50 11.18 12.34
CA SER A 58 2.79 11.90 13.41
C SER A 58 3.06 13.41 13.36
N GLU A 59 4.27 13.84 13.03
CA GLU A 59 4.62 15.24 12.81
C GLU A 59 3.83 15.84 11.63
N TYR A 60 3.81 15.15 10.49
CA TYR A 60 3.02 15.56 9.32
C TYR A 60 1.51 15.60 9.62
N ALA A 61 0.98 14.62 10.35
CA ALA A 61 -0.43 14.60 10.71
C ALA A 61 -0.83 15.77 11.63
N LYS A 62 0.07 16.26 12.52
CA LYS A 62 -0.18 17.51 13.27
C LYS A 62 -0.36 18.70 12.36
N GLU A 63 0.46 18.82 11.31
CA GLU A 63 0.33 19.88 10.29
C GLU A 63 -1.00 19.80 9.53
N GLN A 64 -1.58 18.59 9.40
CA GLN A 64 -2.88 18.36 8.76
C GLN A 64 -4.09 18.38 9.73
N GLY A 65 -3.87 18.56 11.05
CA GLY A 65 -4.93 18.47 12.05
C GLY A 65 -5.53 17.06 12.23
N LEU A 66 -4.71 16.01 12.05
CA LEU A 66 -5.12 14.60 12.10
C LEU A 66 -4.40 13.84 13.22
N ALA A 67 -5.06 12.82 13.75
CA ALA A 67 -4.51 11.82 14.67
C ALA A 67 -3.84 10.66 13.90
N VAL A 68 -2.87 10.01 14.54
CA VAL A 68 -2.10 8.87 14.03
C VAL A 68 -1.94 7.82 15.12
N THR A 69 -2.12 6.55 14.78
CA THR A 69 -1.76 5.43 15.66
C THR A 69 -1.00 4.35 14.91
N ASN A 70 -0.08 3.67 15.61
CA ASN A 70 0.54 2.42 15.15
C ASN A 70 -0.26 1.16 15.57
N ARG A 71 -1.43 1.33 16.21
CA ARG A 71 -2.43 0.28 16.41
C ARG A 71 -3.29 0.13 15.13
N TYR A 72 -2.63 -0.20 14.01
CA TYR A 72 -3.27 -0.20 12.67
C TYR A 72 -4.06 -1.48 12.36
N VAL A 73 -3.57 -2.60 12.91
CA VAL A 73 -4.09 -3.96 12.68
C VAL A 73 -4.29 -4.68 14.01
N SER A 74 -5.25 -5.60 14.01
CA SER A 74 -5.36 -6.65 15.02
C SER A 74 -6.10 -7.83 14.41
N ASN A 75 -5.57 -9.03 14.61
CA ASN A 75 -6.34 -10.25 14.52
C ASN A 75 -7.09 -10.48 15.85
N GLY A 76 -8.08 -11.36 15.81
CA GLY A 76 -8.71 -11.92 17.01
C GLY A 76 -8.16 -13.32 17.29
N SER A 77 -8.65 -13.99 18.33
CA SER A 77 -8.28 -15.36 18.66
C SER A 77 -8.98 -16.42 17.78
N TYR A 78 -9.42 -16.05 16.57
CA TYR A 78 -10.24 -16.91 15.70
C TYR A 78 -9.41 -17.91 14.88
N SER A 79 -8.13 -17.61 14.65
CA SER A 79 -7.20 -18.49 13.93
C SER A 79 -5.77 -18.16 14.35
N GLU A 80 -4.94 -19.20 14.43
CA GLU A 80 -3.48 -19.08 14.58
C GLU A 80 -2.77 -18.84 13.25
N SER A 81 -3.49 -18.63 12.15
CA SER A 81 -2.88 -18.36 10.85
C SER A 81 -2.40 -16.91 10.73
N ASP A 82 -1.45 -16.68 9.84
CA ASP A 82 -0.90 -15.38 9.49
C ASP A 82 -2.02 -14.42 9.04
N PHE A 83 -1.79 -13.13 9.19
CA PHE A 83 -2.74 -12.10 8.78
C PHE A 83 -2.15 -11.29 7.64
N TYR A 84 -2.93 -11.04 6.58
CA TYR A 84 -2.46 -10.41 5.34
C TYR A 84 -3.42 -9.35 4.81
N ALA A 85 -2.90 -8.46 3.96
CA ALA A 85 -3.67 -7.57 3.10
C ALA A 85 -3.41 -7.89 1.63
N THR A 86 -4.34 -7.48 0.76
CA THR A 86 -4.12 -7.49 -0.70
C THR A 86 -3.62 -6.11 -1.12
N THR A 87 -2.51 -6.06 -1.86
CA THR A 87 -2.00 -4.83 -2.51
C THR A 87 -2.08 -4.94 -4.03
N THR A 88 -1.79 -3.85 -4.74
CA THR A 88 -1.60 -3.86 -6.21
C THR A 88 -0.44 -4.77 -6.66
N ASP A 89 0.51 -5.04 -5.78
CA ASP A 89 1.76 -5.73 -6.10
C ASP A 89 1.77 -7.19 -5.56
N GLY A 90 0.68 -7.60 -4.89
CA GLY A 90 0.49 -8.94 -4.33
C GLY A 90 -0.03 -8.94 -2.89
N GLU A 91 -0.08 -10.12 -2.28
CA GLU A 91 -0.39 -10.29 -0.85
C GLU A 91 0.79 -9.81 0.03
N ILE A 92 0.50 -9.00 1.05
CA ILE A 92 1.47 -8.52 2.04
C ILE A 92 1.16 -9.11 3.42
N GLN A 93 2.15 -9.76 4.04
CA GLN A 93 2.04 -10.26 5.41
C GLN A 93 2.06 -9.08 6.40
N VAL A 94 1.06 -8.98 7.27
CA VAL A 94 0.98 -7.92 8.32
C VAL A 94 1.08 -8.46 9.75
N ILE A 95 0.81 -9.76 9.96
CA ILE A 95 1.12 -10.51 11.18
C ILE A 95 1.66 -11.88 10.76
N ASP A 96 2.84 -12.25 11.26
CA ASP A 96 3.45 -13.56 11.07
C ASP A 96 3.17 -14.41 12.32
N ASN A 97 2.41 -15.48 12.16
CA ASN A 97 2.14 -16.50 13.18
C ASN A 97 2.78 -17.85 12.78
N GLU A 98 3.72 -17.83 11.83
CA GLU A 98 4.39 -19.00 11.24
C GLU A 98 3.44 -19.99 10.52
N LYS A 99 2.21 -19.58 10.18
CA LYS A 99 1.16 -20.46 9.62
C LYS A 99 0.36 -19.76 8.50
N PRO A 100 0.69 -19.94 7.22
CA PRO A 100 1.67 -20.88 6.68
C PRO A 100 3.14 -20.37 6.71
N GLY A 101 3.34 -19.15 7.23
CA GLY A 101 4.63 -18.53 7.54
C GLY A 101 5.13 -17.60 6.44
N SER A 102 5.97 -16.64 6.83
CA SER A 102 6.54 -15.57 5.97
C SER A 102 6.91 -15.99 4.54
N LYS A 103 7.47 -17.19 4.33
CA LYS A 103 7.85 -17.71 2.99
C LYS A 103 6.70 -17.78 1.96
N TYR A 104 5.44 -17.75 2.39
CA TYR A 104 4.27 -17.74 1.50
C TYR A 104 3.97 -16.35 0.92
N PHE A 105 4.57 -15.30 1.47
CA PHE A 105 4.39 -13.92 1.05
C PHE A 105 5.64 -13.42 0.32
N LYS A 106 5.43 -12.65 -0.75
CA LYS A 106 6.51 -11.95 -1.46
C LYS A 106 6.78 -10.54 -0.92
N LEU A 107 5.83 -10.02 -0.14
CA LEU A 107 5.85 -8.69 0.47
C LEU A 107 5.63 -8.84 1.97
N HIS A 108 6.43 -8.16 2.77
CA HIS A 108 6.30 -8.14 4.22
C HIS A 108 6.13 -6.71 4.71
N ASN A 109 5.16 -6.50 5.59
CA ASN A 109 4.97 -5.21 6.21
C ASN A 109 6.04 -5.00 7.29
N VAL A 110 6.77 -3.89 7.21
CA VAL A 110 7.68 -3.46 8.29
C VAL A 110 6.86 -2.84 9.41
N THR A 111 5.92 -1.96 9.07
CA THR A 111 4.94 -1.44 10.03
C THR A 111 3.71 -0.86 9.34
N GLY A 112 2.66 -0.55 10.09
CA GLY A 112 1.51 0.17 9.56
C GLY A 112 1.08 1.29 10.50
N LEU A 113 0.39 2.28 9.94
CA LEU A 113 -0.15 3.42 10.65
C LEU A 113 -1.59 3.67 10.21
N THR A 114 -2.46 4.04 11.14
CA THR A 114 -3.80 4.55 10.82
C THR A 114 -3.85 6.03 11.10
N VAL A 115 -4.42 6.81 10.18
CA VAL A 115 -4.59 8.27 10.27
C VAL A 115 -6.08 8.59 10.17
N TYR A 116 -6.60 9.44 11.05
CA TYR A 116 -8.01 9.80 11.13
C TYR A 116 -8.22 11.19 11.74
N THR A 117 -9.39 11.78 11.56
CA THR A 117 -9.85 12.90 12.38
C THR A 117 -10.25 12.36 13.76
N SER A 118 -9.66 12.85 14.85
CA SER A 118 -10.07 12.46 16.21
C SER A 118 -11.47 12.99 16.52
N LYS A 119 -12.20 12.32 17.42
CA LYS A 119 -13.44 12.85 18.01
C LYS A 119 -13.21 13.69 19.28
N GLU A 120 -11.97 13.71 19.79
CA GLU A 120 -11.54 14.44 20.99
C GLU A 120 -10.48 15.50 20.64
N ASP A 121 -10.42 15.92 19.37
CA ASP A 121 -9.48 16.90 18.81
C ASP A 121 -7.98 16.58 19.03
N ASN A 122 -7.65 15.32 19.34
CA ASN A 122 -6.27 14.84 19.42
C ASN A 122 -5.58 14.93 18.04
N ILE A 123 -4.35 15.47 17.99
CA ILE A 123 -3.55 15.63 16.77
C ILE A 123 -2.12 15.07 16.91
N GLY A 124 -1.63 14.45 15.84
CA GLY A 124 -0.40 13.67 15.85
C GLY A 124 -0.56 12.30 16.50
N LEU A 125 0.45 11.83 17.22
CA LEU A 125 0.40 10.50 17.84
C LEU A 125 -0.70 10.43 18.91
N ASP A 126 -1.67 9.55 18.68
CA ASP A 126 -2.80 9.31 19.58
C ASP A 126 -2.51 8.12 20.49
N ASP A 127 -2.21 8.43 21.75
CA ASP A 127 -1.92 7.45 22.79
C ASP A 127 -3.16 6.72 23.31
N SER A 128 -4.37 7.31 23.18
CA SER A 128 -5.62 6.64 23.56
C SER A 128 -5.86 5.41 22.68
N ALA A 129 -5.45 5.49 21.42
CA ALA A 129 -5.52 4.42 20.45
C ALA A 129 -4.55 3.24 20.73
N LYS A 130 -3.75 3.28 21.81
CA LYS A 130 -2.99 2.09 22.26
C LYS A 130 -3.91 1.02 22.86
N GLN A 131 -5.04 1.42 23.44
CA GLN A 131 -5.97 0.54 24.16
C GLN A 131 -7.14 0.03 23.30
N LEU A 132 -7.09 0.19 21.98
CA LEU A 132 -8.20 -0.22 21.10
C LEU A 132 -8.47 -1.72 21.17
N SER A 133 -9.70 -2.04 21.57
CA SER A 133 -10.27 -3.39 21.50
C SER A 133 -10.57 -3.77 20.05
N ASN A 134 -10.61 -5.08 19.79
CA ASN A 134 -11.02 -5.60 18.47
C ASN A 134 -12.50 -5.30 18.14
N ILE A 135 -13.31 -5.04 19.16
CA ILE A 135 -14.76 -4.88 19.07
C ILE A 135 -15.12 -3.42 18.74
N GLU A 136 -14.59 -2.47 19.51
CA GLU A 136 -14.89 -1.05 19.33
C GLU A 136 -14.06 -0.43 18.20
N GLY A 137 -12.85 -0.97 17.95
CA GLY A 137 -11.98 -0.51 16.88
C GLY A 137 -11.71 0.99 16.99
N TYR A 138 -11.85 1.73 15.88
CA TYR A 138 -11.60 3.17 15.88
C TYR A 138 -12.76 4.00 16.43
N LYS A 139 -13.96 3.44 16.67
CA LYS A 139 -15.14 4.19 17.16
C LYS A 139 -14.90 4.83 18.53
N SER A 140 -13.98 4.29 19.32
CA SER A 140 -13.60 4.84 20.62
C SER A 140 -12.69 6.08 20.54
N VAL A 141 -12.09 6.41 19.38
CA VAL A 141 -11.09 7.51 19.26
C VAL A 141 -11.26 8.42 18.01
N ALA A 142 -11.80 7.88 16.92
CA ALA A 142 -11.97 8.57 15.65
C ALA A 142 -13.37 9.16 15.49
N ASN A 143 -13.46 10.28 14.78
CA ASN A 143 -14.72 10.75 14.22
C ASN A 143 -15.05 9.90 12.99
N MET A 144 -16.02 8.98 13.14
CA MET A 144 -16.43 8.04 12.11
C MET A 144 -17.19 8.70 10.93
N GLU A 145 -17.61 9.96 11.05
CA GLU A 145 -18.17 10.75 9.93
C GLU A 145 -17.09 11.23 8.94
N ARG A 146 -15.82 10.94 9.22
CA ARG A 146 -14.66 11.31 8.39
C ARG A 146 -13.90 10.07 7.91
N PRO A 147 -13.05 10.19 6.86
CA PRO A 147 -12.33 9.04 6.34
C PRO A 147 -11.28 8.54 7.34
N ILE A 148 -11.09 7.23 7.38
CA ILE A 148 -9.97 6.60 8.10
C ILE A 148 -9.01 6.04 7.06
N LYS A 149 -7.74 6.42 7.13
CA LYS A 149 -6.68 5.93 6.23
C LYS A 149 -5.81 4.92 6.95
N LYS A 150 -5.54 3.77 6.33
CA LYS A 150 -4.49 2.83 6.77
C LYS A 150 -3.33 2.86 5.76
N TYR A 151 -2.12 2.95 6.29
CA TYR A 151 -0.86 2.88 5.54
C TYR A 151 -0.08 1.63 5.96
N LEU A 152 0.54 0.95 4.99
CA LEU A 152 1.38 -0.24 5.14
C LEU A 152 2.75 0.08 4.54
N PHE A 153 3.79 0.11 5.39
CA PHE A 153 5.16 0.43 5.02
C PHE A 153 5.91 -0.87 4.75
N ALA A 154 6.13 -1.19 3.47
CA ALA A 154 6.58 -2.50 3.02
C ALA A 154 8.10 -2.62 2.85
N ASP A 155 8.60 -3.84 2.94
CA ASP A 155 10.01 -4.24 2.76
C ASP A 155 10.56 -4.05 1.35
N ASN A 156 9.69 -3.86 0.35
CA ASN A 156 10.05 -3.50 -1.02
C ASN A 156 10.25 -1.97 -1.24
N GLY A 157 10.23 -1.17 -0.18
CA GLY A 157 10.43 0.28 -0.24
C GLY A 157 9.18 1.10 -0.54
N LYS A 158 8.03 0.46 -0.79
CA LYS A 158 6.76 1.16 -1.06
C LYS A 158 5.95 1.39 0.22
N VAL A 159 5.03 2.34 0.13
CA VAL A 159 3.96 2.54 1.10
C VAL A 159 2.63 2.31 0.41
N TYR A 160 1.83 1.37 0.90
CA TYR A 160 0.48 1.12 0.40
C TYR A 160 -0.57 1.78 1.29
N GLU A 161 -1.63 2.31 0.70
CA GLU A 161 -2.72 3.02 1.36
C GLU A 161 -4.08 2.41 1.01
N TYR A 162 -4.99 2.42 1.98
CA TYR A 162 -6.42 2.38 1.71
C TYR A 162 -7.16 3.42 2.55
N THR A 163 -8.05 4.18 1.90
CA THR A 163 -8.97 5.13 2.56
C THR A 163 -10.33 4.48 2.72
N PHE A 164 -10.71 4.18 3.96
CA PHE A 164 -12.06 3.78 4.32
C PHE A 164 -12.96 5.03 4.35
N LYS A 165 -14.12 4.93 3.70
CA LYS A 165 -15.06 6.05 3.53
C LYS A 165 -15.75 6.44 4.84
N ASP A 166 -16.25 7.67 4.89
CA ASP A 166 -17.11 8.21 5.93
C ASP A 166 -18.26 7.24 6.28
N ASN A 167 -18.59 7.16 7.57
CA ASN A 167 -19.63 6.30 8.13
C ASN A 167 -19.44 4.79 7.91
N SER A 168 -18.22 4.35 7.57
CA SER A 168 -17.88 2.93 7.54
C SER A 168 -17.61 2.39 8.95
N ASP A 169 -18.01 1.13 9.20
CA ASP A 169 -17.64 0.37 10.40
C ASP A 169 -16.18 -0.10 10.35
N THR A 170 -15.25 0.86 10.25
CA THR A 170 -13.82 0.58 10.17
C THR A 170 -13.26 0.20 11.53
N THR A 171 -12.68 -1.00 11.60
CA THR A 171 -12.07 -1.61 12.79
C THR A 171 -10.58 -1.90 12.53
N LEU A 172 -9.92 -2.45 13.54
CA LEU A 172 -8.53 -2.92 13.43
C LEU A 172 -8.37 -4.00 12.35
N SER A 173 -9.35 -4.89 12.17
CA SER A 173 -9.31 -5.96 11.17
C SER A 173 -9.77 -5.55 9.77
N SER A 174 -10.43 -4.41 9.59
CA SER A 174 -10.88 -3.95 8.27
C SER A 174 -9.73 -3.84 7.27
N GLY A 175 -9.92 -4.45 6.09
CA GLY A 175 -8.94 -4.53 5.02
C GLY A 175 -7.93 -5.69 5.13
N PHE A 176 -8.10 -6.58 6.10
CA PHE A 176 -7.20 -7.71 6.34
C PHE A 176 -7.97 -9.04 6.44
N ALA A 177 -7.30 -10.17 6.22
CA ALA A 177 -7.85 -11.51 6.43
C ALA A 177 -6.78 -12.47 6.95
N TYR A 178 -7.21 -13.60 7.53
CA TYR A 178 -6.31 -14.71 7.82
C TYR A 178 -5.89 -15.38 6.52
N LYS A 179 -4.62 -15.73 6.39
CA LYS A 179 -4.16 -16.57 5.30
C LYS A 179 -4.69 -17.98 5.53
N ASP A 180 -5.30 -18.57 4.52
CA ASP A 180 -5.64 -19.98 4.55
C ASP A 180 -4.35 -20.80 4.62
N SER A 181 -4.20 -21.56 5.70
CA SER A 181 -3.06 -22.44 5.98
C SER A 181 -3.35 -23.91 5.65
N ASN A 182 -4.57 -24.24 5.21
CA ASN A 182 -5.04 -25.61 4.95
C ASN A 182 -5.75 -25.79 3.59
N ASP A 183 -5.74 -24.78 2.72
CA ASP A 183 -6.36 -24.73 1.38
C ASP A 183 -7.86 -25.16 1.35
N LYS A 184 -8.65 -24.68 2.33
CA LYS A 184 -10.05 -25.10 2.57
C LYS A 184 -11.09 -23.99 2.66
N ASP A 185 -10.72 -22.72 2.81
CA ASP A 185 -11.70 -21.61 2.87
C ASP A 185 -11.39 -20.48 1.88
N PRO A 186 -12.00 -20.49 0.68
CA PRO A 186 -11.81 -19.44 -0.32
C PRO A 186 -12.39 -18.07 0.08
N ASN A 187 -13.12 -17.98 1.19
CA ASN A 187 -13.72 -16.74 1.69
C ASN A 187 -12.77 -15.92 2.59
N LEU A 188 -11.61 -16.47 2.98
CA LEU A 188 -10.59 -15.79 3.79
C LEU A 188 -9.76 -14.80 2.94
N LYS A 189 -10.43 -13.78 2.40
CA LYS A 189 -9.83 -12.77 1.52
C LYS A 189 -10.10 -11.35 2.03
N PRO A 190 -9.09 -10.44 1.99
CA PRO A 190 -9.29 -9.03 2.26
C PRO A 190 -10.37 -8.43 1.36
N ASN A 191 -11.27 -7.65 1.94
CA ASN A 191 -12.38 -7.01 1.25
C ASN A 191 -11.99 -5.72 0.49
N VAL A 192 -10.70 -5.34 0.52
CA VAL A 192 -10.15 -4.15 -0.11
C VAL A 192 -8.80 -4.47 -0.74
N ILE A 193 -8.37 -3.62 -1.69
CA ILE A 193 -7.03 -3.65 -2.27
C ILE A 193 -6.33 -2.34 -1.90
N PHE A 194 -5.23 -2.44 -1.16
CA PHE A 194 -4.35 -1.30 -0.88
C PHE A 194 -3.57 -0.94 -2.14
N LYS A 195 -3.48 0.34 -2.48
CA LYS A 195 -2.71 0.84 -3.62
C LYS A 195 -1.45 1.52 -3.13
N GLU A 196 -0.40 1.62 -3.95
CA GLU A 196 0.72 2.51 -3.61
C GLU A 196 0.18 3.93 -3.32
N THR A 197 0.62 4.57 -2.24
CA THR A 197 0.10 5.88 -1.83
C THR A 197 0.54 6.96 -2.82
N GLU A 198 -0.41 7.82 -3.19
CA GLU A 198 -0.16 9.03 -3.99
C GLU A 198 0.36 10.19 -3.10
N ASN A 199 0.51 9.98 -1.78
CA ASN A 199 1.04 10.98 -0.86
C ASN A 199 2.58 11.03 -0.90
N ASP A 200 3.12 11.92 -1.74
CA ASP A 200 4.57 12.14 -1.90
C ASP A 200 5.30 12.38 -0.57
N THR A 201 4.71 13.16 0.35
CA THR A 201 5.30 13.44 1.67
C THR A 201 5.48 12.15 2.50
N ILE A 202 4.52 11.21 2.44
CA ILE A 202 4.62 9.92 3.12
C ILE A 202 5.61 8.99 2.41
N ARG A 203 5.62 8.96 1.06
CA ARG A 203 6.61 8.19 0.29
C ARG A 203 8.04 8.65 0.57
N GLN A 204 8.29 9.96 0.54
CA GLN A 204 9.59 10.56 0.87
C GLN A 204 10.00 10.23 2.31
N LYS A 205 9.10 10.39 3.29
CA LYS A 205 9.39 10.03 4.70
C LYS A 205 9.76 8.56 4.86
N TRP A 206 9.23 7.64 4.05
CA TRP A 206 9.62 6.22 4.08
C TRP A 206 10.97 5.98 3.39
N SER A 207 11.19 6.58 2.21
CA SER A 207 12.48 6.51 1.50
C SER A 207 13.63 7.08 2.33
N ASP A 208 13.44 8.23 2.99
CA ASP A 208 14.38 8.80 3.96
C ASP A 208 14.77 7.80 5.05
N VAL A 209 13.79 7.06 5.56
CA VAL A 209 13.94 6.15 6.70
C VAL A 209 14.66 4.87 6.29
N LEU A 210 14.42 4.39 5.07
CA LEU A 210 15.12 3.25 4.47
C LEU A 210 16.54 3.57 4.00
N SER A 211 16.82 4.80 3.54
CA SER A 211 18.17 5.16 3.03
C SER A 211 19.31 5.06 4.04
N LYS A 212 19.00 4.86 5.33
CA LYS A 212 19.96 4.49 6.40
C LYS A 212 20.46 3.04 6.32
N TYR A 213 19.78 2.18 5.57
CA TYR A 213 19.98 0.72 5.52
C TYR A 213 20.45 0.22 4.14
N ASP A 214 20.49 1.12 3.15
CA ASP A 214 21.13 0.95 1.82
C ASP A 214 22.67 1.03 1.90
#